data_AF-A0A7C9FA78-F1
#
_entry.id   AF-A0A7C9FA78-F1
#
_cell.length_a   1.000
_cell.length_b   1.000
_cell.length_c   1.000
_cell.angle_alpha   90.00
_cell.angle_beta   90.00
_cell.angle_gamma   90.00
#
_symmetry.space_group_name_H-M   'P 1'
#
loop_
_entity.id
_entity.type
_entity.pdbx_description
1 polymer ?
#
loop_
_entity_poly.entity_id
_entity_poly.type
_entity_poly.pdbx_seq_one_letter_code
_entity_poly.pdbx_strand_id
1 'polypeptide(L)'
;MKTKFTLTLGLLSCALTGMAQNQITTPTGQPLVIGNQGVKLSNLNSGSATQPTNGKVLSVDANGLIFLAPDAGGTPSQFTNNGANIYFNTGNVGLGTDTPLQRLDVNGSINIPTGNTLRVNNMTFLSANGTDNAFLGFRAGEANTTGTSNLFIGSSSGLSNSSGNHNTFLGEASGYLTSSGSDNTFLGRGSGYDNTVGDYNVYVGRATGLGVTNGYANTFIGDFSSSNVSNVSYSTAIGEGARVNCNNCLVLGRAGVKTGINVSSPTALLHVNAASSATAGIRFENLPTSTGTTYPLVVDGSGNLMRSSSASAREASESLDRHWTLTADDHLINNNAGGIMIGTGLSSTPAGYKLYVSDGILAERVKVAVKSTADWRDNVLQDDYQLRSVEDVASFIKENKHLPGVPSAQEMVENGNDLQKTDAVLLEKVEEMMLYIIELKKENTTLKTQIQRIEQKLNEQK
;
A
#
# COMPACT_ATOMS: atom_id res chain seq x y z
N MET A 1 -65.04 -121.16 -97.22
CA MET A 1 -64.34 -122.45 -97.15
C MET A 1 -62.84 -122.22 -97.04
N LYS A 2 -62.20 -122.88 -96.06
CA LYS A 2 -60.77 -123.06 -95.78
C LYS A 2 -60.29 -122.48 -94.44
N THR A 3 -60.33 -123.38 -93.48
CA THR A 3 -59.79 -123.45 -92.14
C THR A 3 -58.29 -123.17 -92.06
N LYS A 4 -57.84 -122.51 -90.99
CA LYS A 4 -56.53 -122.73 -90.35
C LYS A 4 -56.62 -122.41 -88.85
N PHE A 5 -56.42 -123.44 -88.03
CA PHE A 5 -56.13 -123.42 -86.59
C PHE A 5 -54.72 -122.85 -86.33
N THR A 6 -54.45 -122.32 -85.12
CA THR A 6 -53.21 -122.42 -84.27
C THR A 6 -53.30 -121.32 -83.18
N LEU A 7 -53.68 -121.62 -81.92
CA LEU A 7 -52.91 -122.04 -80.73
C LEU A 7 -52.73 -120.90 -79.70
N THR A 8 -53.14 -121.17 -78.47
CA THR A 8 -53.08 -120.31 -77.27
C THR A 8 -51.69 -120.35 -76.63
N LEU A 9 -51.18 -119.21 -76.13
CA LEU A 9 -50.20 -119.16 -75.04
C LEU A 9 -50.27 -117.78 -74.35
N GLY A 10 -50.39 -117.75 -73.02
CA GLY A 10 -50.26 -116.54 -72.22
C GLY A 10 -48.83 -116.37 -71.70
N LEU A 11 -48.40 -115.13 -71.47
CA LEU A 11 -47.42 -114.70 -70.45
C LEU A 11 -47.18 -113.17 -70.52
N LEU A 12 -47.27 -112.54 -69.34
CA LEU A 12 -46.40 -111.48 -68.78
C LEU A 12 -45.89 -110.33 -69.68
N SER A 13 -46.19 -109.08 -69.27
CA SER A 13 -45.25 -107.95 -69.42
C SER A 13 -45.11 -107.19 -68.10
N CYS A 14 -43.86 -107.04 -67.68
CA CYS A 14 -43.37 -106.52 -66.41
C CYS A 14 -42.83 -105.09 -66.55
N ALA A 15 -42.87 -104.35 -65.44
CA ALA A 15 -42.01 -103.23 -65.02
C ALA A 15 -42.02 -101.89 -65.78
N LEU A 16 -42.34 -100.81 -65.04
CA LEU A 16 -41.35 -99.77 -64.73
C LEU A 16 -41.66 -99.14 -63.35
N THR A 17 -40.80 -99.44 -62.37
CA THR A 17 -40.58 -98.72 -61.11
C THR A 17 -39.96 -97.34 -61.44
N GLY A 18 -40.37 -96.24 -60.81
CA GLY A 18 -39.93 -95.82 -59.48
C GLY A 18 -39.12 -94.51 -59.58
N MET A 19 -39.71 -93.39 -59.17
CA MET A 19 -38.96 -92.20 -58.74
C MET A 19 -39.44 -91.83 -57.35
N ALA A 20 -38.55 -92.04 -56.38
CA ALA A 20 -38.78 -91.76 -54.97
C ALA A 20 -38.90 -90.25 -54.74
N GLN A 21 -39.96 -89.84 -54.04
CA GLN A 21 -39.95 -88.58 -53.30
C GLN A 21 -38.90 -88.68 -52.21
N ASN A 22 -37.93 -87.75 -52.20
CA ASN A 22 -36.96 -87.58 -51.11
C ASN A 22 -37.69 -87.30 -49.80
N GLN A 23 -37.98 -88.33 -49.00
CA GLN A 23 -38.35 -88.18 -47.60
C GLN A 23 -37.09 -88.27 -46.75
N ILE A 24 -36.69 -87.14 -46.16
CA ILE A 24 -35.66 -87.09 -45.13
C ILE A 24 -36.34 -87.43 -43.80
N THR A 25 -36.07 -88.62 -43.26
CA THR A 25 -36.48 -89.04 -41.91
C THR A 25 -35.39 -88.69 -40.89
N THR A 26 -35.75 -88.03 -39.79
CA THR A 26 -34.87 -87.87 -38.64
C THR A 26 -35.03 -89.04 -37.66
N PRO A 27 -34.01 -89.41 -36.86
CA PRO A 27 -34.01 -90.64 -36.05
C PRO A 27 -35.08 -90.76 -34.96
N THR A 28 -35.89 -89.71 -34.72
CA THR A 28 -36.93 -89.69 -33.67
C THR A 28 -38.35 -89.44 -34.19
N GLY A 29 -38.60 -89.58 -35.50
CA GLY A 29 -39.96 -89.78 -36.00
C GLY A 29 -40.90 -88.57 -35.99
N GLN A 30 -40.39 -87.34 -35.87
CA GLN A 30 -41.17 -86.13 -36.15
C GLN A 30 -40.90 -85.71 -37.61
N PRO A 31 -41.90 -85.81 -38.52
CA PRO A 31 -41.71 -85.41 -39.92
C PRO A 31 -41.45 -83.90 -40.02
N LEU A 32 -40.50 -83.50 -40.85
CA LEU A 32 -40.27 -82.10 -41.21
C LEU A 32 -41.49 -81.57 -41.98
N VAL A 33 -42.36 -80.79 -41.32
CA VAL A 33 -43.55 -80.21 -41.96
C VAL A 33 -43.14 -78.97 -42.76
N ILE A 34 -43.23 -79.07 -44.10
CA ILE A 34 -43.10 -77.93 -45.02
C ILE A 34 -44.52 -77.44 -45.32
N GLY A 35 -44.93 -76.31 -44.73
CA GLY A 35 -46.23 -75.70 -45.02
C GLY A 35 -46.16 -74.72 -46.20
N ASN A 36 -47.30 -74.22 -46.67
CA ASN A 36 -47.40 -73.19 -47.74
C ASN A 36 -46.74 -71.83 -47.38
N GLN A 37 -46.18 -71.69 -46.18
CA GLN A 37 -45.46 -70.52 -45.68
C GLN A 37 -43.98 -70.84 -45.34
N GLY A 38 -43.48 -72.04 -45.70
CA GLY A 38 -42.11 -72.50 -45.44
C GLY A 38 -41.96 -73.54 -44.31
N VAL A 39 -40.70 -73.86 -43.97
CA VAL A 39 -40.31 -74.82 -42.92
C VAL A 39 -40.27 -74.13 -41.56
N LYS A 40 -41.09 -74.55 -40.60
CA LYS A 40 -41.10 -74.00 -39.23
C LYS A 40 -40.17 -74.82 -38.33
N LEU A 41 -38.98 -74.30 -38.05
CA LEU A 41 -38.06 -74.87 -37.05
C LEU A 41 -38.51 -74.46 -35.63
N SER A 42 -39.38 -75.24 -35.02
CA SER A 42 -39.79 -75.05 -33.60
C SER A 42 -38.66 -75.45 -32.64
N ASN A 43 -38.51 -74.70 -31.52
CA ASN A 43 -37.47 -74.84 -30.47
C ASN A 43 -36.10 -74.20 -30.73
N LEU A 44 -36.00 -73.20 -31.62
CA LEU A 44 -34.87 -72.26 -31.59
C LEU A 44 -35.05 -71.34 -30.37
N ASN A 45 -34.48 -71.73 -29.23
CA ASN A 45 -34.41 -70.86 -28.05
C ASN A 45 -33.60 -69.60 -28.44
N SER A 46 -34.20 -68.42 -28.32
CA SER A 46 -33.52 -67.11 -28.48
C SER A 46 -32.58 -66.78 -27.30
N GLY A 47 -32.24 -67.77 -26.47
CA GLY A 47 -31.37 -67.61 -25.32
C GLY A 47 -29.90 -67.64 -25.74
N SER A 48 -29.27 -66.46 -25.74
CA SER A 48 -27.81 -66.25 -25.84
C SER A 48 -27.11 -67.13 -26.88
N ALA A 49 -27.06 -66.65 -28.12
CA ALA A 49 -26.19 -67.22 -29.14
C ALA A 49 -24.72 -67.09 -28.69
N THR A 50 -24.22 -68.11 -28.00
CA THR A 50 -22.80 -68.43 -28.08
C THR A 50 -22.60 -68.98 -29.49
N GLN A 51 -21.79 -68.28 -30.29
CA GLN A 51 -21.42 -68.71 -31.62
C GLN A 51 -20.98 -70.18 -31.58
N PRO A 52 -21.51 -71.06 -32.46
CA PRO A 52 -20.99 -72.40 -32.58
C PRO A 52 -19.51 -72.29 -32.98
N THR A 53 -18.64 -73.02 -32.28
CA THR A 53 -17.17 -73.07 -32.47
C THR A 53 -16.70 -73.43 -33.89
N ASN A 54 -17.63 -73.69 -34.81
CA ASN A 54 -17.41 -74.01 -36.23
C ASN A 54 -17.96 -72.98 -37.22
N GLY A 55 -18.36 -71.78 -36.78
CA GLY A 55 -18.53 -70.60 -37.63
C GLY A 55 -19.50 -70.76 -38.81
N LYS A 56 -20.54 -71.57 -38.68
CA LYS A 56 -21.61 -71.69 -39.67
C LYS A 56 -22.97 -71.35 -39.07
N VAL A 57 -23.72 -70.50 -39.76
CA VAL A 57 -25.09 -70.11 -39.40
C VAL A 57 -26.07 -70.63 -40.44
N LEU A 58 -27.31 -70.84 -40.03
CA LEU A 58 -28.39 -71.17 -40.95
C LEU A 58 -28.72 -69.92 -41.77
N SER A 59 -28.43 -69.96 -43.07
CA SER A 59 -28.67 -68.86 -44.01
C SER A 59 -29.64 -69.30 -45.11
N VAL A 60 -30.20 -68.33 -45.81
CA VAL A 60 -31.14 -68.53 -46.92
C VAL A 60 -30.63 -67.77 -48.13
N ASP A 61 -30.50 -68.43 -49.27
CA ASP A 61 -30.03 -67.77 -50.50
C ASP A 61 -31.16 -66.98 -51.18
N ALA A 62 -30.82 -66.25 -52.25
CA ALA A 62 -31.78 -65.46 -53.02
C ALA A 62 -32.93 -66.28 -53.66
N ASN A 63 -32.81 -67.61 -53.69
CA ASN A 63 -33.81 -68.54 -54.21
C ASN A 63 -34.57 -69.28 -53.10
N GLY A 64 -34.33 -68.94 -51.82
CA GLY A 64 -35.01 -69.55 -50.69
C GLY A 64 -34.42 -70.88 -50.22
N LEU A 65 -33.26 -71.31 -50.72
CA LEU A 65 -32.59 -72.53 -50.26
C LEU A 65 -31.98 -72.28 -48.88
N ILE A 66 -32.30 -73.13 -47.90
CA ILE A 66 -31.71 -73.09 -46.57
C ILE A 66 -30.39 -73.87 -46.59
N PHE A 67 -29.28 -73.22 -46.23
CA PHE A 67 -27.96 -73.84 -46.19
C PHE A 67 -27.15 -73.38 -44.98
N LEU A 68 -26.15 -74.18 -44.60
CA LEU A 68 -25.15 -73.77 -43.60
C LEU A 68 -24.09 -72.93 -44.31
N ALA A 69 -24.23 -71.62 -44.25
CA ALA A 69 -23.21 -70.70 -44.71
C ALA A 69 -22.09 -70.61 -43.67
N PRO A 70 -20.81 -70.45 -44.07
CA PRO A 70 -19.85 -69.77 -43.20
C PRO A 70 -20.52 -68.49 -42.72
N ASP A 71 -20.48 -68.24 -41.43
CA ASP A 71 -20.94 -66.96 -40.91
C ASP A 71 -20.24 -65.88 -41.72
N ALA A 72 -21.03 -65.14 -42.52
CA ALA A 72 -20.53 -64.06 -43.34
C ALA A 72 -20.05 -62.87 -42.48
N GLY A 73 -19.84 -63.12 -41.18
CA GLY A 73 -18.65 -62.65 -40.53
C GLY A 73 -18.71 -61.16 -40.36
N GLY A 74 -19.85 -60.68 -39.85
CA GLY A 74 -19.74 -59.56 -38.93
C GLY A 74 -18.85 -60.07 -37.82
N THR A 75 -17.56 -59.71 -37.84
CA THR A 75 -16.67 -59.91 -36.70
C THR A 75 -17.46 -59.49 -35.48
N PRO A 76 -17.63 -60.36 -34.46
CA PRO A 76 -18.39 -60.00 -33.27
C PRO A 76 -17.93 -58.62 -32.83
N SER A 77 -18.89 -57.73 -32.56
CA SER A 77 -18.56 -56.39 -32.04
C SER A 77 -17.50 -56.54 -30.96
N GLN A 78 -16.34 -55.92 -31.15
CA GLN A 78 -15.26 -55.98 -30.16
C GLN A 78 -15.71 -55.34 -28.84
N PHE A 79 -16.76 -54.52 -28.88
CA PHE A 79 -17.49 -54.05 -27.71
C PHE A 79 -18.47 -55.13 -27.23
N THR A 80 -18.27 -55.59 -25.99
CA THR A 80 -19.14 -56.56 -25.30
C THR A 80 -20.21 -55.82 -24.49
N ASN A 81 -21.43 -56.35 -24.46
CA ASN A 81 -22.54 -55.81 -23.68
C ASN A 81 -22.90 -56.80 -22.55
N ASN A 82 -23.00 -56.33 -21.29
CA ASN A 82 -23.43 -57.15 -20.14
C ASN A 82 -24.77 -56.70 -19.53
N GLY A 83 -25.62 -56.05 -20.31
CA GLY A 83 -26.89 -55.45 -19.92
C GLY A 83 -26.71 -54.01 -19.41
N ALA A 84 -25.86 -53.82 -18.41
CA ALA A 84 -25.65 -52.50 -17.80
C ALA A 84 -24.56 -51.67 -18.50
N ASN A 85 -23.57 -52.31 -19.12
CA ASN A 85 -22.42 -51.65 -19.71
C ASN A 85 -22.08 -52.22 -21.09
N ILE A 86 -21.59 -51.35 -21.97
CA ILE A 86 -20.87 -51.72 -23.19
C ILE A 86 -19.38 -51.45 -22.93
N TYR A 87 -18.52 -52.44 -23.09
CA TYR A 87 -17.10 -52.33 -22.73
C TYR A 87 -16.18 -53.03 -23.74
N PHE A 88 -14.92 -52.60 -23.75
CA PHE A 88 -13.87 -53.08 -24.66
C PHE A 88 -12.62 -53.40 -23.83
N ASN A 89 -12.16 -54.66 -23.87
CA ASN A 89 -11.15 -55.16 -22.92
C ASN A 89 -9.71 -55.17 -23.45
N THR A 90 -9.49 -55.11 -24.76
CA THR A 90 -8.17 -55.32 -25.37
C THR A 90 -7.91 -54.38 -26.53
N GLY A 91 -6.79 -53.64 -26.52
CA GLY A 91 -6.43 -52.68 -27.58
C GLY A 91 -6.84 -51.24 -27.25
N ASN A 92 -6.89 -50.41 -28.30
CA ASN A 92 -7.16 -48.98 -28.27
C ASN A 92 -8.44 -48.65 -29.08
N VAL A 93 -9.25 -47.69 -28.63
CA VAL A 93 -10.45 -47.21 -29.31
C VAL A 93 -10.15 -45.86 -29.97
N GLY A 94 -10.30 -45.78 -31.30
CA GLY A 94 -10.21 -44.53 -32.05
C GLY A 94 -11.59 -44.02 -32.48
N LEU A 95 -11.93 -42.78 -32.15
CA LEU A 95 -13.08 -42.05 -32.69
C LEU A 95 -12.59 -41.09 -33.77
N GLY A 96 -12.86 -41.38 -35.04
CA GLY A 96 -12.37 -40.58 -36.18
C GLY A 96 -10.90 -40.83 -36.56
N THR A 97 -10.27 -41.87 -36.00
CA THR A 97 -8.93 -42.35 -36.36
C THR A 97 -8.89 -43.89 -36.36
N ASP A 98 -8.17 -44.48 -37.32
CA ASP A 98 -7.93 -45.92 -37.45
C ASP A 98 -6.60 -46.37 -36.80
N THR A 99 -5.81 -45.42 -36.30
CA THR A 99 -4.48 -45.63 -35.73
C THR A 99 -4.35 -44.99 -34.34
N PRO A 100 -5.18 -45.37 -33.36
CA PRO A 100 -5.14 -44.78 -32.02
C PRO A 100 -3.85 -45.15 -31.26
N LEU A 101 -3.16 -44.14 -30.73
CA LEU A 101 -1.94 -44.23 -29.93
C LEU A 101 -2.22 -44.46 -28.44
N GLN A 102 -3.40 -44.04 -27.95
CA GLN A 102 -3.85 -44.28 -26.57
C GLN A 102 -5.08 -45.18 -26.52
N ARG A 103 -5.45 -45.67 -25.33
CA ARG A 103 -6.63 -46.53 -25.16
C ARG A 103 -7.94 -45.90 -25.64
N LEU A 104 -8.00 -44.57 -25.64
CA LEU A 104 -9.06 -43.78 -26.29
C LEU A 104 -8.42 -42.57 -26.97
N ASP A 105 -8.50 -42.52 -28.30
CA ASP A 105 -8.12 -41.35 -29.10
C ASP A 105 -9.35 -40.80 -29.83
N VAL A 106 -9.50 -39.47 -29.86
CA VAL A 106 -10.58 -38.80 -30.57
C VAL A 106 -9.98 -37.78 -31.53
N ASN A 107 -10.17 -38.00 -32.83
CA ASN A 107 -9.81 -37.05 -33.88
C ASN A 107 -11.00 -36.12 -34.15
N GLY A 108 -11.12 -35.09 -33.33
CA GLY A 108 -12.24 -34.14 -33.33
C GLY A 108 -12.56 -33.64 -31.91
N SER A 109 -13.62 -32.84 -31.79
CA SER A 109 -14.08 -32.32 -30.49
C SER A 109 -14.99 -33.32 -29.78
N ILE A 110 -14.84 -33.46 -28.46
CA ILE A 110 -15.79 -34.16 -27.60
C ILE A 110 -16.83 -33.16 -27.11
N ASN A 111 -18.10 -33.35 -27.45
CA ASN A 111 -19.20 -32.58 -26.89
C ASN A 111 -19.70 -33.24 -25.60
N ILE A 112 -19.78 -32.48 -24.51
CA ILE A 112 -20.32 -32.94 -23.23
C ILE A 112 -21.65 -32.22 -23.02
N PRO A 113 -22.81 -32.91 -23.09
CA PRO A 113 -24.11 -32.27 -22.91
C PRO A 113 -24.29 -31.69 -21.50
N THR A 114 -25.09 -30.63 -21.37
CA THR A 114 -25.43 -29.96 -20.11
C THR A 114 -25.76 -30.95 -18.99
N GLY A 115 -25.17 -30.76 -17.81
CA GLY A 115 -25.36 -31.63 -16.64
C GLY A 115 -24.50 -32.89 -16.62
N ASN A 116 -23.63 -33.10 -17.62
CA ASN A 116 -22.68 -34.20 -17.64
C ASN A 116 -21.25 -33.71 -17.35
N THR A 117 -20.40 -34.61 -16.90
CA THR A 117 -19.00 -34.35 -16.60
C THR A 117 -18.11 -35.35 -17.32
N LEU A 118 -16.97 -34.89 -17.83
CA LEU A 118 -15.90 -35.80 -18.21
C LEU A 118 -15.15 -36.18 -16.94
N ARG A 119 -15.18 -37.46 -16.56
CA ARG A 119 -14.46 -37.97 -15.40
C ARG A 119 -13.25 -38.80 -15.81
N VAL A 120 -12.10 -38.56 -15.17
CA VAL A 120 -10.88 -39.39 -15.32
C VAL A 120 -10.53 -39.92 -13.93
N ASN A 121 -10.39 -41.24 -13.76
CA ASN A 121 -10.14 -41.89 -12.46
C ASN A 121 -11.13 -41.47 -11.35
N ASN A 122 -12.41 -41.35 -11.70
CA ASN A 122 -13.47 -40.89 -10.79
C ASN A 122 -13.33 -39.42 -10.32
N MET A 123 -12.60 -38.58 -11.06
CA MET A 123 -12.45 -37.14 -10.81
C MET A 123 -13.10 -36.36 -11.95
N THR A 124 -13.86 -35.31 -11.65
CA THR A 124 -14.35 -34.38 -12.67
C THR A 124 -13.16 -33.66 -13.29
N PHE A 125 -12.94 -33.81 -14.60
CA PHE A 125 -11.87 -33.19 -15.37
C PHE A 125 -12.36 -31.94 -16.10
N LEU A 126 -13.59 -31.99 -16.62
CA LEU A 126 -14.30 -30.85 -17.21
C LEU A 126 -15.80 -31.02 -16.93
N SER A 127 -16.42 -30.03 -16.30
CA SER A 127 -17.87 -29.95 -16.15
C SER A 127 -18.42 -29.07 -17.26
N ALA A 128 -19.31 -29.58 -18.12
CA ALA A 128 -19.85 -28.80 -19.22
C ALA A 128 -21.26 -28.28 -18.91
N ASN A 129 -21.40 -26.96 -19.12
CA ASN A 129 -22.58 -26.09 -19.12
C ASN A 129 -23.55 -26.22 -17.93
N GLY A 130 -23.71 -25.11 -17.21
CA GLY A 130 -24.69 -24.92 -16.12
C GLY A 130 -24.06 -24.59 -14.77
N THR A 131 -22.78 -24.90 -14.58
CA THR A 131 -22.02 -24.55 -13.35
C THR A 131 -20.67 -23.89 -13.62
N ASP A 132 -20.19 -23.82 -14.86
CA ASP A 132 -18.95 -23.14 -15.28
C ASP A 132 -17.70 -23.46 -14.43
N ASN A 133 -17.62 -24.70 -13.90
CA ASN A 133 -16.49 -25.17 -13.10
C ASN A 133 -15.47 -25.96 -13.93
N ALA A 134 -14.17 -25.78 -13.64
CA ALA A 134 -13.08 -26.57 -14.20
C ALA A 134 -12.19 -27.11 -13.08
N PHE A 135 -12.10 -28.44 -12.95
CA PHE A 135 -11.34 -29.12 -11.88
C PHE A 135 -10.29 -30.05 -12.47
N LEU A 136 -9.03 -29.92 -12.02
CA LEU A 136 -7.91 -30.71 -12.49
C LEU A 136 -7.02 -31.14 -11.32
N GLY A 137 -7.04 -32.43 -10.98
CA GLY A 137 -6.19 -33.00 -9.93
C GLY A 137 -6.94 -33.98 -9.02
N PHE A 138 -6.19 -34.80 -8.28
CA PHE A 138 -6.76 -35.76 -7.34
C PHE A 138 -7.65 -35.07 -6.31
N ARG A 139 -8.97 -35.37 -6.32
CA ARG A 139 -9.97 -34.81 -5.40
C ARG A 139 -10.12 -33.28 -5.47
N ALA A 140 -9.77 -32.65 -6.59
CA ALA A 140 -10.06 -31.23 -6.81
C ALA A 140 -11.58 -31.00 -6.89
N GLY A 141 -12.11 -30.08 -6.07
CA GLY A 141 -13.54 -29.74 -6.03
C GLY A 141 -14.49 -30.89 -5.63
N GLU A 142 -13.99 -31.92 -4.93
CA GLU A 142 -14.75 -33.15 -4.63
C GLU A 142 -16.07 -32.91 -3.90
N ALA A 143 -16.11 -31.95 -2.95
CA ALA A 143 -17.30 -31.66 -2.16
C ALA A 143 -18.30 -30.69 -2.84
N ASN A 144 -18.02 -30.23 -4.07
CA ASN A 144 -18.85 -29.20 -4.71
C ASN A 144 -20.21 -29.76 -5.11
N THR A 145 -21.27 -29.18 -4.54
CA THR A 145 -22.67 -29.56 -4.79
C THR A 145 -23.43 -28.49 -5.56
N THR A 146 -23.26 -27.21 -5.20
CA THR A 146 -23.98 -26.08 -5.82
C THR A 146 -23.08 -24.92 -6.22
N GLY A 147 -21.78 -24.99 -5.95
CA GLY A 147 -20.83 -23.95 -6.31
C GLY A 147 -20.63 -23.86 -7.82
N THR A 148 -20.49 -22.65 -8.34
CA THR A 148 -20.40 -22.34 -9.77
C THR A 148 -19.22 -21.42 -10.09
N SER A 149 -18.77 -21.42 -11.33
CA SER A 149 -17.70 -20.56 -11.85
C SER A 149 -16.36 -20.71 -11.14
N ASN A 150 -16.01 -21.92 -10.68
CA ASN A 150 -14.76 -22.19 -9.96
C ASN A 150 -13.71 -22.87 -10.86
N LEU A 151 -12.44 -22.45 -10.72
CA LEU A 151 -11.28 -23.08 -11.36
C LEU A 151 -10.36 -23.67 -10.30
N PHE A 152 -10.30 -25.00 -10.18
CA PHE A 152 -9.43 -25.69 -9.23
C PHE A 152 -8.41 -26.58 -9.92
N ILE A 153 -7.12 -26.32 -9.70
CA ILE A 153 -6.02 -27.08 -10.31
C ILE A 153 -5.02 -27.47 -9.23
N GLY A 154 -4.77 -28.76 -9.07
CA GLY A 154 -3.87 -29.33 -8.07
C GLY A 154 -4.56 -30.40 -7.23
N SER A 155 -3.77 -31.31 -6.65
CA SER A 155 -4.31 -32.34 -5.75
C SER A 155 -5.00 -31.68 -4.56
N SER A 156 -6.24 -32.05 -4.31
CA SER A 156 -7.11 -31.57 -3.23
C SER A 156 -7.34 -30.05 -3.23
N SER A 157 -7.17 -29.39 -4.37
CA SER A 157 -7.50 -27.97 -4.52
C SER A 157 -9.01 -27.75 -4.39
N GLY A 158 -9.43 -26.87 -3.49
CA GLY A 158 -10.85 -26.61 -3.22
C GLY A 158 -11.66 -27.84 -2.78
N LEU A 159 -11.01 -28.81 -2.13
CA LEU A 159 -11.60 -30.11 -1.80
C LEU A 159 -12.92 -29.99 -1.02
N SER A 160 -12.98 -29.08 -0.05
CA SER A 160 -14.16 -28.87 0.80
C SER A 160 -15.20 -27.88 0.26
N ASN A 161 -14.99 -27.28 -0.92
CA ASN A 161 -15.90 -26.25 -1.44
C ASN A 161 -17.24 -26.88 -1.82
N SER A 162 -18.30 -26.59 -1.07
CA SER A 162 -19.64 -27.14 -1.28
C SER A 162 -20.54 -26.19 -2.08
N SER A 163 -20.49 -24.89 -1.76
CA SER A 163 -21.37 -23.88 -2.36
C SER A 163 -20.68 -22.57 -2.76
N GLY A 164 -19.38 -22.42 -2.52
CA GLY A 164 -18.64 -21.22 -2.90
C GLY A 164 -18.54 -21.05 -4.42
N ASN A 165 -18.61 -19.79 -4.86
CA ASN A 165 -18.63 -19.43 -6.29
C ASN A 165 -17.42 -18.56 -6.67
N HIS A 166 -17.11 -18.52 -7.97
CA HIS A 166 -16.11 -17.60 -8.53
C HIS A 166 -14.71 -17.71 -7.91
N ASN A 167 -14.32 -18.89 -7.43
CA ASN A 167 -13.00 -19.11 -6.85
C ASN A 167 -12.00 -19.62 -7.88
N THR A 168 -10.76 -19.14 -7.82
CA THR A 168 -9.63 -19.68 -8.60
C THR A 168 -8.57 -20.22 -7.66
N PHE A 169 -8.41 -21.54 -7.57
CA PHE A 169 -7.41 -22.21 -6.74
C PHE A 169 -6.42 -22.98 -7.60
N LEU A 170 -5.14 -22.65 -7.51
CA LEU A 170 -4.08 -23.30 -8.28
C LEU A 170 -2.91 -23.67 -7.35
N GLY A 171 -2.72 -24.96 -7.13
CA GLY A 171 -1.69 -25.55 -6.28
C GLY A 171 -2.21 -26.75 -5.50
N GLU A 172 -1.31 -27.65 -5.10
CA GLU A 172 -1.66 -28.73 -4.17
C GLU A 172 -2.26 -28.14 -2.89
N ALA A 173 -3.46 -28.59 -2.52
CA ALA A 173 -4.21 -28.17 -1.35
C ALA A 173 -4.46 -26.64 -1.24
N SER A 174 -4.48 -25.94 -2.38
CA SER A 174 -4.92 -24.54 -2.42
C SER A 174 -6.41 -24.45 -2.08
N GLY A 175 -6.79 -23.60 -1.12
CA GLY A 175 -8.18 -23.48 -0.65
C GLY A 175 -8.79 -24.77 -0.09
N TYR A 176 -7.97 -25.66 0.48
CA TYR A 176 -8.39 -27.01 0.88
C TYR A 176 -9.66 -27.04 1.75
N LEU A 177 -9.74 -26.19 2.79
CA LEU A 177 -10.88 -26.12 3.71
C LEU A 177 -11.97 -25.11 3.31
N THR A 178 -11.86 -24.43 2.16
CA THR A 178 -12.86 -23.40 1.78
C THR A 178 -14.17 -24.08 1.46
N SER A 179 -15.21 -23.84 2.26
CA SER A 179 -16.51 -24.51 2.20
C SER A 179 -17.57 -23.71 1.44
N SER A 180 -17.72 -22.42 1.76
CA SER A 180 -18.70 -21.53 1.13
C SER A 180 -18.12 -20.16 0.76
N GLY A 181 -16.82 -19.94 0.98
CA GLY A 181 -16.15 -18.70 0.59
C GLY A 181 -16.19 -18.50 -0.92
N SER A 182 -16.48 -17.29 -1.37
CA SER A 182 -16.62 -16.91 -2.78
C SER A 182 -15.64 -15.81 -3.17
N ASP A 183 -15.40 -15.68 -4.48
CA ASP A 183 -14.59 -14.61 -5.06
C ASP A 183 -13.13 -14.60 -4.56
N ASN A 184 -12.57 -15.78 -4.25
CA ASN A 184 -11.19 -15.91 -3.81
C ASN A 184 -10.25 -16.36 -4.94
N THR A 185 -9.03 -15.82 -4.96
CA THR A 185 -7.95 -16.26 -5.85
C THR A 185 -6.78 -16.75 -5.02
N PHE A 186 -6.53 -18.06 -5.01
CA PHE A 186 -5.42 -18.70 -4.30
C PHE A 186 -4.46 -19.37 -5.29
N LEU A 187 -3.20 -18.95 -5.28
CA LEU A 187 -2.16 -19.40 -6.18
C LEU A 187 -0.92 -19.84 -5.40
N GLY A 188 -0.73 -21.15 -5.26
CA GLY A 188 0.43 -21.77 -4.62
C GLY A 188 0.05 -22.97 -3.77
N ARG A 189 1.02 -23.86 -3.53
CA ARG A 189 0.82 -25.03 -2.66
C ARG A 189 0.39 -24.60 -1.26
N GLY A 190 -0.78 -25.03 -0.80
CA GLY A 190 -1.36 -24.69 0.49
C GLY A 190 -1.77 -23.22 0.64
N SER A 191 -1.89 -22.45 -0.44
CA SER A 191 -2.39 -21.08 -0.38
C SER A 191 -3.85 -21.08 0.09
N GLY A 192 -4.17 -20.30 1.13
CA GLY A 192 -5.51 -20.25 1.71
C GLY A 192 -6.02 -21.59 2.27
N TYR A 193 -5.12 -22.50 2.64
CA TYR A 193 -5.47 -23.86 3.07
C TYR A 193 -6.55 -23.90 4.15
N ASP A 194 -6.46 -23.03 5.16
CA ASP A 194 -7.39 -22.97 6.30
C ASP A 194 -8.57 -22.02 6.10
N ASN A 195 -8.67 -21.31 4.97
CA ASN A 195 -9.80 -20.44 4.71
C ASN A 195 -11.06 -21.29 4.61
N THR A 196 -12.09 -20.98 5.39
CA THR A 196 -13.35 -21.74 5.44
C THR A 196 -14.49 -20.99 4.76
N VAL A 197 -14.80 -19.78 5.22
CA VAL A 197 -15.92 -18.97 4.74
C VAL A 197 -15.49 -17.58 4.27
N GLY A 198 -14.19 -17.28 4.27
CA GLY A 198 -13.69 -15.97 3.87
C GLY A 198 -13.91 -15.69 2.38
N ASP A 199 -14.27 -14.45 2.06
CA ASP A 199 -14.58 -13.97 0.72
C ASP A 199 -13.59 -12.90 0.24
N TYR A 200 -13.48 -12.72 -1.07
CA TYR A 200 -12.72 -11.65 -1.72
C TYR A 200 -11.23 -11.63 -1.39
N ASN A 201 -10.62 -12.79 -1.10
CA ASN A 201 -9.20 -12.86 -0.77
C ASN A 201 -8.34 -13.22 -1.98
N VAL A 202 -7.20 -12.54 -2.14
CA VAL A 202 -6.18 -12.83 -3.14
C VAL A 202 -4.91 -13.29 -2.43
N TYR A 203 -4.60 -14.58 -2.49
CA TYR A 203 -3.40 -15.18 -1.90
C TYR A 203 -2.50 -15.76 -2.98
N VAL A 204 -1.26 -15.29 -3.05
CA VAL A 204 -0.27 -15.74 -4.04
C VAL A 204 1.01 -16.13 -3.31
N GLY A 205 1.52 -17.33 -3.55
CA GLY A 205 2.65 -17.92 -2.85
C GLY A 205 2.29 -19.22 -2.14
N ARG A 206 3.30 -20.00 -1.80
CA ARG A 206 3.11 -21.25 -1.05
C ARG A 206 2.77 -20.92 0.41
N ALA A 207 1.76 -21.60 0.95
CA ALA A 207 1.27 -21.43 2.33
C ALA A 207 0.92 -19.99 2.72
N THR A 208 0.54 -19.16 1.74
CA THR A 208 0.07 -17.79 1.96
C THR A 208 -1.30 -17.82 2.65
N GLY A 209 -1.49 -17.01 3.69
CA GLY A 209 -2.74 -16.97 4.46
C GLY A 209 -3.04 -18.26 5.25
N LEU A 210 -2.05 -19.14 5.45
CA LEU A 210 -2.20 -20.33 6.30
C LEU A 210 -2.67 -19.90 7.70
N GLY A 211 -3.70 -20.53 8.26
CA GLY A 211 -4.32 -20.15 9.53
C GLY A 211 -5.35 -19.01 9.48
N VAL A 212 -5.52 -18.33 8.34
CA VAL A 212 -6.58 -17.33 8.17
C VAL A 212 -7.87 -18.04 7.79
N THR A 213 -8.83 -18.14 8.72
CA THR A 213 -10.03 -18.96 8.54
C THR A 213 -11.20 -18.21 7.93
N ASN A 214 -11.40 -16.94 8.32
CA ASN A 214 -12.54 -16.12 7.91
C ASN A 214 -12.10 -14.73 7.44
N GLY A 215 -10.92 -14.63 6.82
CA GLY A 215 -10.42 -13.36 6.30
C GLY A 215 -11.33 -12.80 5.22
N TYR A 216 -11.48 -11.48 5.15
CA TYR A 216 -12.33 -10.82 4.16
C TYR A 216 -11.56 -9.73 3.43
N ALA A 217 -11.63 -9.73 2.09
CA ALA A 217 -11.03 -8.67 1.25
C ALA A 217 -9.53 -8.44 1.50
N ASN A 218 -8.75 -9.52 1.63
CA ASN A 218 -7.30 -9.42 1.84
C ASN A 218 -6.50 -9.66 0.56
N THR A 219 -5.31 -9.07 0.48
CA THR A 219 -4.33 -9.34 -0.59
C THR A 219 -2.99 -9.74 0.02
N PHE A 220 -2.64 -11.03 -0.03
CA PHE A 220 -1.37 -11.55 0.47
C PHE A 220 -0.54 -12.12 -0.68
N ILE A 221 0.70 -11.67 -0.81
CA ILE A 221 1.58 -12.06 -1.92
C ILE A 221 2.97 -12.37 -1.34
N GLY A 222 3.47 -13.58 -1.57
CA GLY A 222 4.78 -14.04 -1.10
C GLY A 222 4.70 -15.36 -0.35
N ASP A 223 5.79 -16.13 -0.39
CA ASP A 223 5.90 -17.41 0.33
C ASP A 223 5.66 -17.21 1.84
N PHE A 224 4.75 -17.99 2.42
CA PHE A 224 4.31 -17.89 3.82
C PHE A 224 3.79 -16.50 4.27
N SER A 225 3.42 -15.62 3.34
CA SER A 225 2.87 -14.29 3.69
C SER A 225 1.58 -14.45 4.51
N SER A 226 1.51 -13.74 5.63
CA SER A 226 0.42 -13.75 6.61
C SER A 226 0.05 -15.15 7.10
N SER A 227 1.04 -16.02 7.30
CA SER A 227 0.83 -17.31 7.95
C SER A 227 0.64 -17.17 9.46
N ASN A 228 -0.25 -17.98 10.03
CA ASN A 228 -0.62 -18.03 11.44
C ASN A 228 -1.01 -16.65 12.01
N VAL A 229 -1.87 -15.92 11.30
CA VAL A 229 -2.49 -14.68 11.80
C VAL A 229 -3.97 -14.91 12.07
N SER A 230 -4.50 -14.25 13.10
CA SER A 230 -5.93 -14.23 13.39
C SER A 230 -6.70 -13.50 12.30
N ASN A 231 -7.97 -13.85 12.08
CA ASN A 231 -8.88 -13.33 11.04
C ASN A 231 -8.77 -11.82 10.79
N VAL A 232 -7.86 -11.45 9.89
CA VAL A 232 -7.65 -10.09 9.39
C VAL A 232 -8.56 -9.82 8.20
N SER A 233 -8.98 -8.58 8.04
CA SER A 233 -9.79 -8.12 6.91
C SER A 233 -9.26 -6.80 6.36
N TYR A 234 -9.53 -6.55 5.08
CA TYR A 234 -9.09 -5.34 4.37
C TYR A 234 -7.58 -5.10 4.46
N SER A 235 -6.80 -6.18 4.49
CA SER A 235 -5.38 -6.13 4.78
C SER A 235 -4.54 -6.58 3.61
N THR A 236 -3.39 -5.95 3.42
CA THR A 236 -2.44 -6.27 2.36
C THR A 236 -1.09 -6.62 2.96
N ALA A 237 -0.50 -7.74 2.53
CA ALA A 237 0.85 -8.15 2.90
C ALA A 237 1.60 -8.59 1.64
N ILE A 238 2.76 -7.99 1.38
CA ILE A 238 3.55 -8.29 0.18
C ILE A 238 4.99 -8.59 0.58
N GLY A 239 5.49 -9.78 0.25
CA GLY A 239 6.84 -10.26 0.53
C GLY A 239 6.84 -11.63 1.21
N GLU A 240 7.94 -12.38 1.05
CA GLU A 240 8.14 -13.63 1.79
C GLU A 240 8.12 -13.36 3.30
N GLY A 241 7.30 -14.14 4.02
CA GLY A 241 7.09 -14.00 5.45
C GLY A 241 6.52 -12.65 5.91
N ALA A 242 6.04 -11.79 5.01
CA ALA A 242 5.37 -10.55 5.40
C ALA A 242 4.15 -10.88 6.26
N ARG A 243 3.96 -10.22 7.41
CA ARG A 243 2.91 -10.58 8.37
C ARG A 243 2.09 -9.36 8.75
N VAL A 244 0.82 -9.34 8.34
CA VAL A 244 -0.16 -8.34 8.78
C VAL A 244 -1.08 -8.94 9.84
N ASN A 245 -1.22 -8.26 10.98
CA ASN A 245 -1.95 -8.76 12.16
C ASN A 245 -3.04 -7.79 12.63
N CYS A 246 -3.41 -6.82 11.79
CA CYS A 246 -4.45 -5.84 12.06
C CYS A 246 -5.30 -5.65 10.81
N ASN A 247 -6.57 -5.26 11.00
CA ASN A 247 -7.47 -4.92 9.92
C ASN A 247 -7.09 -3.56 9.31
N ASN A 248 -7.38 -3.36 8.03
CA ASN A 248 -7.09 -2.11 7.32
C ASN A 248 -5.59 -1.75 7.32
N CYS A 249 -4.73 -2.77 7.30
CA CYS A 249 -3.29 -2.60 7.41
C CYS A 249 -2.57 -3.04 6.12
N LEU A 250 -1.52 -2.32 5.76
CA LEU A 250 -0.59 -2.67 4.69
C LEU A 250 0.80 -2.98 5.28
N VAL A 251 1.35 -4.15 4.98
CA VAL A 251 2.71 -4.56 5.35
C VAL A 251 3.51 -4.91 4.11
N LEU A 252 4.67 -4.28 3.94
CA LEU A 252 5.60 -4.55 2.85
C LEU A 252 6.86 -5.22 3.41
N GLY A 253 6.96 -6.53 3.21
CA GLY A 253 8.05 -7.39 3.66
C GLY A 253 7.96 -7.84 5.12
N ARG A 254 8.88 -8.74 5.50
CA ARG A 254 9.12 -9.13 6.90
C ARG A 254 10.05 -8.13 7.59
N ALA A 255 10.27 -8.32 8.90
CA ALA A 255 11.19 -7.49 9.68
C ALA A 255 12.58 -7.40 9.01
N GLY A 256 13.06 -6.16 8.81
CA GLY A 256 14.34 -5.87 8.17
C GLY A 256 14.30 -5.71 6.65
N VAL A 257 13.17 -6.00 5.98
CA VAL A 257 13.02 -5.69 4.55
C VAL A 257 12.97 -4.17 4.34
N LYS A 258 13.67 -3.71 3.31
CA LYS A 258 13.74 -2.30 2.92
C LYS A 258 12.94 -2.09 1.63
N THR A 259 12.07 -1.09 1.62
CA THR A 259 11.23 -0.71 0.48
C THR A 259 11.83 0.49 -0.24
N GLY A 260 12.20 0.31 -1.50
CA GLY A 260 12.69 1.38 -2.36
C GLY A 260 11.60 1.86 -3.33
N ILE A 261 11.37 3.17 -3.41
CA ILE A 261 10.55 3.78 -4.47
C ILE A 261 11.50 4.60 -5.35
N ASN A 262 11.68 4.18 -6.61
CA ASN A 262 12.70 4.71 -7.51
C ASN A 262 14.14 4.59 -6.97
N VAL A 263 14.39 3.56 -6.16
CA VAL A 263 15.69 3.21 -5.59
C VAL A 263 15.87 1.69 -5.65
N SER A 264 16.91 1.22 -6.35
CA SER A 264 17.21 -0.21 -6.48
C SER A 264 17.98 -0.81 -5.29
N SER A 265 18.60 0.04 -4.46
CA SER A 265 19.35 -0.38 -3.26
C SER A 265 18.98 0.53 -2.07
N PRO A 266 17.79 0.34 -1.46
CA PRO A 266 17.34 1.17 -0.36
C PRO A 266 18.25 1.04 0.88
N THR A 267 18.61 2.17 1.49
CA THR A 267 19.47 2.21 2.69
C THR A 267 18.66 2.29 3.97
N ALA A 268 17.47 2.89 3.92
CA ALA A 268 16.47 2.93 5.00
C ALA A 268 15.33 1.92 4.79
N LEU A 269 14.48 1.72 5.81
CA LEU A 269 13.29 0.85 5.71
C LEU A 269 12.31 1.32 4.61
N LEU A 270 12.17 2.64 4.43
CA LEU A 270 11.52 3.26 3.29
C LEU A 270 12.49 4.28 2.70
N HIS A 271 12.95 4.06 1.47
CA HIS A 271 13.84 4.98 0.75
C HIS A 271 13.16 5.41 -0.56
N VAL A 272 12.77 6.67 -0.62
CA VAL A 272 12.12 7.27 -1.80
C VAL A 272 13.09 8.26 -2.45
N ASN A 273 13.36 8.08 -3.74
CA ASN A 273 14.17 9.03 -4.52
C ASN A 273 13.29 9.72 -5.56
N ALA A 274 13.07 11.02 -5.40
CA ALA A 274 12.28 11.79 -6.37
C ALA A 274 12.97 11.84 -7.73
N ALA A 275 12.19 11.82 -8.82
CA ALA A 275 12.74 11.87 -10.18
C ALA A 275 13.47 13.19 -10.49
N SER A 276 13.18 14.27 -9.75
CA SER A 276 13.88 15.56 -9.85
C SER A 276 14.01 16.21 -8.46
N SER A 277 15.00 17.08 -8.29
CA SER A 277 15.16 17.88 -7.08
C SER A 277 14.04 18.91 -6.85
N ALA A 278 13.21 19.17 -7.88
CA ALA A 278 12.11 20.13 -7.83
C ALA A 278 10.76 19.49 -7.45
N THR A 279 10.70 18.17 -7.25
CA THR A 279 9.46 17.46 -6.93
C THR A 279 9.60 16.70 -5.61
N ALA A 280 8.65 16.89 -4.69
CA ALA A 280 8.64 16.10 -3.46
C ALA A 280 8.39 14.62 -3.76
N GLY A 281 9.20 13.73 -3.18
CA GLY A 281 9.03 12.28 -3.34
C GLY A 281 7.82 11.72 -2.57
N ILE A 282 7.33 12.43 -1.56
CA ILE A 282 6.14 12.09 -0.77
C ILE A 282 5.30 13.36 -0.61
N ARG A 283 4.00 13.28 -0.89
CA ARG A 283 3.03 14.37 -0.72
C ARG A 283 1.94 13.93 0.25
N PHE A 284 1.62 14.80 1.21
CA PHE A 284 0.49 14.64 2.13
C PHE A 284 -0.60 15.65 1.79
N GLU A 285 -1.84 15.20 1.63
CA GLU A 285 -3.01 16.06 1.32
C GLU A 285 -4.06 15.94 2.43
N ASN A 286 -4.97 16.91 2.51
CA ASN A 286 -6.08 16.93 3.48
C ASN A 286 -5.62 16.78 4.95
N LEU A 287 -4.45 17.31 5.28
CA LEU A 287 -3.96 17.35 6.66
C LEU A 287 -4.90 18.25 7.48
N PRO A 288 -5.49 17.76 8.59
CA PRO A 288 -6.35 18.58 9.42
C PRO A 288 -5.53 19.73 10.02
N THR A 289 -6.02 20.96 9.90
CA THR A 289 -5.48 22.09 10.64
C THR A 289 -5.84 21.88 12.11
N SER A 290 -4.94 21.27 12.88
CA SER A 290 -5.19 21.06 14.30
C SER A 290 -5.36 22.43 14.98
N THR A 291 -6.28 22.53 15.93
CA THR A 291 -6.44 23.69 16.83
C THR A 291 -5.34 23.75 17.92
N GLY A 292 -4.25 22.97 17.77
CA GLY A 292 -3.12 22.89 18.70
C GLY A 292 -1.77 23.24 18.05
N THR A 293 -0.69 23.20 18.86
CA THR A 293 0.69 23.45 18.40
C THR A 293 1.07 22.50 17.26
N THR A 294 1.23 23.06 16.06
CA THR A 294 1.63 22.35 14.84
C THR A 294 3.15 22.20 14.85
N TYR A 295 3.66 20.98 15.00
CA TYR A 295 5.10 20.70 14.84
C TYR A 295 5.39 20.37 13.38
N PRO A 296 6.24 21.14 12.67
CA PRO A 296 6.65 20.77 11.32
C PRO A 296 7.45 19.47 11.35
N LEU A 297 7.32 18.67 10.29
CA LEU A 297 8.24 17.57 10.00
C LEU A 297 9.54 18.18 9.46
N VAL A 298 10.68 17.85 10.07
CA VAL A 298 12.01 18.30 9.64
C VAL A 298 12.85 17.10 9.20
N VAL A 299 13.82 17.34 8.33
CA VAL A 299 14.74 16.32 7.82
C VAL A 299 16.11 16.57 8.43
N ASP A 300 16.72 15.57 9.06
CA ASP A 300 18.09 15.71 9.59
C ASP A 300 19.16 15.68 8.48
N GLY A 301 20.42 15.94 8.84
CA GLY A 301 21.54 15.91 7.88
C GLY A 301 21.81 14.53 7.24
N SER A 302 21.11 13.49 7.68
CA SER A 302 21.15 12.13 7.12
C SER A 302 19.89 11.79 6.30
N GLY A 303 18.96 12.73 6.13
CA GLY A 303 17.75 12.53 5.34
C GLY A 303 16.57 11.92 6.13
N ASN A 304 16.64 11.78 7.46
CA ASN A 304 15.55 11.18 8.24
C ASN A 304 14.47 12.21 8.57
N LEU A 305 13.20 11.86 8.34
CA LEU A 305 12.07 12.63 8.86
C LEU A 305 12.01 12.52 10.39
N MET A 306 11.99 13.66 11.07
CA MET A 306 11.82 13.78 12.51
C MET A 306 10.81 14.87 12.85
N ARG A 307 10.15 14.73 14.00
CA ARG A 307 9.25 15.76 14.53
C ARG A 307 10.09 16.93 15.02
N SER A 308 9.83 18.14 14.53
CA SER A 308 10.44 19.35 15.12
C SER A 308 10.10 19.41 16.61
N SER A 309 11.07 19.75 17.45
CA SER A 309 10.86 20.01 18.88
C SER A 309 10.20 21.37 19.16
N SER A 310 10.03 22.20 18.12
CA SER A 310 9.42 23.54 18.21
C SER A 310 8.24 23.66 17.23
N ALA A 311 7.11 24.19 17.73
CA ALA A 311 5.85 24.33 17.00
C ALA A 311 5.83 25.51 16.01
N SER A 312 7.00 25.96 15.58
CA SER A 312 7.17 27.11 14.70
C SER A 312 7.94 26.65 13.48
N ALA A 313 7.39 26.94 12.31
CA ALA A 313 8.03 26.72 11.03
C ALA A 313 9.49 27.16 11.08
N ARG A 314 10.42 26.22 10.93
CA ARG A 314 11.61 26.52 10.16
C ARG A 314 11.15 26.60 8.71
N GLU A 315 10.84 27.81 8.26
CA GLU A 315 11.35 28.14 6.94
C GLU A 315 12.87 28.05 7.01
N ALA A 316 13.50 27.71 5.90
CA ALA A 316 14.94 27.76 5.79
C ALA A 316 15.45 29.18 6.12
N SER A 317 15.79 29.44 7.38
CA SER A 317 16.59 30.58 7.82
C SER A 317 16.93 30.41 9.30
N GLU A 318 18.15 30.77 9.64
CA GLU A 318 18.78 30.77 10.95
C GLU A 318 17.82 31.28 12.04
N SER A 319 17.58 30.49 13.09
CA SER A 319 18.10 30.83 14.42
C SER A 319 17.98 32.32 14.73
N LEU A 320 16.79 32.82 15.04
CA LEU A 320 16.60 33.94 15.96
C LEU A 320 15.11 34.00 16.32
N ASP A 321 14.84 33.85 17.60
CA ASP A 321 13.69 34.47 18.26
C ASP A 321 13.36 35.80 17.60
N ARG A 322 12.07 36.07 17.41
CA ARG A 322 11.54 37.37 16.98
C ARG A 322 11.78 38.41 18.07
N HIS A 323 13.05 38.71 18.33
CA HIS A 323 13.52 39.82 19.14
C HIS A 323 13.12 41.13 18.50
N TRP A 324 12.87 41.15 17.19
CA TRP A 324 12.42 42.32 16.47
C TRP A 324 11.02 42.09 15.92
N THR A 325 10.09 42.98 16.26
CA THR A 325 8.72 42.97 15.76
C THR A 325 8.45 44.29 15.06
N LEU A 326 8.00 44.22 13.81
CA LEU A 326 7.46 45.38 13.10
C LEU A 326 6.03 45.60 13.58
N THR A 327 5.72 46.79 14.09
CA THR A 327 4.34 47.14 14.46
C THR A 327 3.50 47.43 13.22
N ALA A 328 2.19 47.53 13.40
CA ALA A 328 1.27 47.94 12.33
C ALA A 328 1.56 49.35 11.76
N ASP A 329 2.33 50.15 12.49
CA ASP A 329 2.73 51.52 12.12
C ASP A 329 4.19 51.58 11.62
N ASP A 330 4.75 50.46 11.15
CA ASP A 330 6.12 50.34 10.64
C ASP A 330 7.24 50.67 11.66
N HIS A 331 6.97 50.59 12.97
CA HIS A 331 8.00 50.71 13.99
C HIS A 331 8.68 49.37 14.26
N LEU A 332 10.01 49.33 14.19
CA LEU A 332 10.79 48.16 14.55
C LEU A 332 11.08 48.15 16.06
N ILE A 333 10.45 47.24 16.80
CA ILE A 333 10.58 47.13 18.27
C ILE A 333 11.46 45.94 18.63
N ASN A 334 12.46 46.18 19.49
CA ASN A 334 13.22 45.11 20.14
C ASN A 334 12.48 44.62 21.41
N ASN A 335 11.98 43.39 21.40
CA ASN A 335 11.29 42.74 22.52
C ASN A 335 12.26 41.98 23.46
N ASN A 336 13.58 42.06 23.24
CA ASN A 336 14.56 41.42 24.10
C ASN A 336 14.71 42.19 25.42
N ALA A 337 14.68 41.48 26.55
CA ALA A 337 15.02 42.07 27.84
C ALA A 337 16.48 42.58 27.89
N GLY A 338 17.38 41.99 27.08
CA GLY A 338 18.83 42.21 27.09
C GLY A 338 19.39 43.43 26.34
N GLY A 339 18.54 44.33 25.82
CA GLY A 339 19.01 45.52 25.09
C GLY A 339 19.65 45.23 23.72
N ILE A 340 20.17 46.27 23.06
CA ILE A 340 20.77 46.24 21.73
C ILE A 340 22.27 46.51 21.85
N MET A 341 23.10 45.66 21.24
CA MET A 341 24.56 45.82 21.18
C MET A 341 25.01 45.96 19.74
N ILE A 342 25.83 46.97 19.45
CA ILE A 342 26.40 47.23 18.11
C ILE A 342 27.93 47.26 18.23
N GLY A 343 28.59 46.26 17.65
CA GLY A 343 30.05 46.11 17.68
C GLY A 343 30.49 44.65 17.82
N THR A 344 31.76 44.36 17.53
CA THR A 344 32.32 43.00 17.64
C THR A 344 32.90 42.75 19.03
N GLY A 345 32.75 41.53 19.57
CA GLY A 345 33.36 41.13 20.85
C GLY A 345 32.55 41.50 22.10
N LEU A 346 31.28 41.90 21.94
CA LEU A 346 30.39 42.24 23.04
C LEU A 346 29.59 41.02 23.52
N SER A 347 29.57 40.76 24.83
CA SER A 347 28.84 39.62 25.42
C SER A 347 27.61 40.01 26.26
N SER A 348 27.48 41.28 26.65
CA SER A 348 26.36 41.79 27.45
C SER A 348 26.31 43.31 27.47
N THR A 349 25.11 43.89 27.59
CA THR A 349 24.95 45.33 27.88
C THR A 349 25.32 45.64 29.34
N PRO A 350 26.03 46.75 29.62
CA PRO A 350 26.24 47.22 30.99
C PRO A 350 24.92 47.46 31.73
N ALA A 351 24.91 47.27 33.05
CA ALA A 351 23.71 47.48 33.86
C ALA A 351 23.19 48.93 33.72
N GLY A 352 21.88 49.07 33.46
CA GLY A 352 21.23 50.38 33.28
C GLY A 352 21.13 50.87 31.84
N TYR A 353 21.77 50.20 30.86
CA TYR A 353 21.75 50.61 29.46
C TYR A 353 21.00 49.61 28.57
N LYS A 354 20.14 50.12 27.68
CA LYS A 354 19.40 49.33 26.68
C LYS A 354 20.00 49.39 25.27
N LEU A 355 20.96 50.29 25.04
CA LEU A 355 21.71 50.41 23.80
C LEU A 355 23.19 50.60 24.15
N TYR A 356 24.08 49.76 23.62
CA TYR A 356 25.53 49.87 23.80
C TYR A 356 26.26 49.73 22.44
N VAL A 357 27.19 50.65 22.17
CA VAL A 357 27.92 50.73 20.89
C VAL A 357 29.41 50.85 21.18
N SER A 358 30.26 49.90 20.74
CA SER A 358 31.67 49.86 21.14
C SER A 358 32.59 50.83 20.38
N ASP A 359 32.21 51.23 19.17
CA ASP A 359 33.04 52.03 18.24
C ASP A 359 32.51 53.46 18.03
N GLY A 360 31.70 53.94 18.97
CA GLY A 360 31.10 55.28 18.94
C GLY A 360 29.88 55.41 18.02
N ILE A 361 29.31 56.61 17.99
CA ILE A 361 28.12 56.94 17.21
C ILE A 361 28.38 58.24 16.45
N LEU A 362 28.28 58.20 15.11
CA LEU A 362 28.22 59.41 14.29
C LEU A 362 26.75 59.78 14.07
N ALA A 363 26.35 60.96 14.54
CA ALA A 363 24.98 61.45 14.40
C ALA A 363 24.96 62.93 14.00
N GLU A 364 24.07 63.29 13.08
CA GLU A 364 23.86 64.70 12.69
C GLU A 364 23.14 65.50 13.78
N ARG A 365 22.29 64.83 14.59
CA ARG A 365 21.54 65.46 15.68
C ARG A 365 21.23 64.46 16.77
N VAL A 366 21.47 64.86 18.01
CA VAL A 366 21.08 64.11 19.22
C VAL A 366 20.22 65.02 20.08
N LYS A 367 19.04 64.54 20.50
CA LYS A 367 18.17 65.23 21.46
C LYS A 367 18.03 64.35 22.69
N VAL A 368 18.57 64.82 23.81
CA VAL A 368 18.44 64.16 25.12
C VAL A 368 17.33 64.87 25.90
N ALA A 369 16.30 64.13 26.30
CA ALA A 369 15.20 64.68 27.09
C ALA A 369 15.47 64.46 28.58
N VAL A 370 15.21 65.50 29.38
CA VAL A 370 15.29 65.40 30.84
C VAL A 370 14.01 64.78 31.39
N LYS A 371 14.13 63.87 32.36
CA LYS A 371 12.98 63.13 32.92
C LYS A 371 12.07 64.02 33.76
N SER A 372 12.63 65.03 34.42
CA SER A 372 11.92 65.96 35.29
C SER A 372 12.64 67.32 35.30
N THR A 373 11.90 68.39 35.56
CA THR A 373 12.47 69.72 35.81
C THR A 373 13.37 69.74 37.06
N ALA A 374 13.18 68.82 38.00
CA ALA A 374 14.04 68.68 39.17
C ALA A 374 15.49 68.27 38.82
N ASP A 375 15.69 67.63 37.66
CA ASP A 375 17.02 67.24 37.17
C ASP A 375 17.66 68.35 36.32
N TRP A 376 16.96 69.47 36.11
CA TRP A 376 17.47 70.66 35.45
C TRP A 376 17.83 71.70 36.51
N ARG A 377 19.07 72.20 36.48
CA ARG A 377 19.57 73.12 37.50
C ARG A 377 19.15 74.56 37.18
N ASP A 378 18.00 74.98 37.68
CA ASP A 378 17.44 76.35 37.57
C ASP A 378 17.27 76.99 38.97
N ASN A 379 18.27 76.78 39.84
CA ASN A 379 18.22 77.20 41.24
C ASN A 379 19.23 78.29 41.58
N VAL A 380 20.20 78.59 40.71
CA VAL A 380 21.27 79.55 40.99
C VAL A 380 20.75 80.99 40.97
N LEU A 381 19.67 81.24 40.23
CA LEU A 381 19.06 82.55 40.09
C LEU A 381 17.97 82.84 41.13
N GLN A 382 17.74 81.95 42.09
CA GLN A 382 16.77 82.18 43.17
C GLN A 382 17.35 83.10 44.25
N ASP A 383 16.51 83.93 44.86
CA ASP A 383 16.92 84.98 45.81
C ASP A 383 17.62 84.43 47.07
N ASP A 384 17.45 83.15 47.38
CA ASP A 384 18.03 82.46 48.53
C ASP A 384 19.33 81.69 48.21
N TYR A 385 19.79 81.71 46.96
CA TYR A 385 21.00 81.02 46.54
C TYR A 385 22.25 81.59 47.22
N GLN A 386 22.95 80.74 47.97
CA GLN A 386 24.18 81.11 48.66
C GLN A 386 25.37 80.98 47.71
N LEU A 387 25.72 82.09 47.03
CA LEU A 387 26.92 82.16 46.22
C LEU A 387 28.16 82.01 47.11
N ARG A 388 29.06 81.08 46.75
CA ARG A 388 30.35 80.90 47.43
C ARG A 388 31.21 82.15 47.25
N SER A 389 32.12 82.43 48.18
CA SER A 389 33.08 83.51 47.97
C SER A 389 34.09 83.12 46.88
N VAL A 390 34.64 84.12 46.19
CA VAL A 390 35.68 83.90 45.16
C VAL A 390 36.93 83.26 45.80
N GLU A 391 37.23 83.61 47.04
CA GLU A 391 38.34 83.07 47.84
C GLU A 391 38.17 81.58 48.15
N ASP A 392 36.95 81.15 48.49
CA ASP A 392 36.63 79.74 48.75
C ASP A 392 36.70 78.91 47.47
N VAL A 393 36.18 79.45 46.36
CA VAL A 393 36.27 78.78 45.05
C VAL A 393 37.74 78.66 44.59
N ALA A 394 38.55 79.70 44.76
CA ALA A 394 39.97 79.67 44.43
C ALA A 394 40.74 78.63 45.27
N SER A 395 40.42 78.52 46.56
CA SER A 395 40.98 77.52 47.47
C SER A 395 40.61 76.10 47.02
N PHE A 396 39.34 75.88 46.66
CA PHE A 396 38.87 74.60 46.16
C PHE A 396 39.57 74.17 44.86
N ILE A 397 39.73 75.08 43.89
CA ILE A 397 40.40 74.78 42.60
C ILE A 397 41.87 74.44 42.85
N LYS A 398 42.54 75.14 43.78
CA LYS A 398 43.95 74.90 44.09
C LYS A 398 44.17 73.48 44.62
N GLU A 399 43.25 73.00 45.45
CA GLU A 399 43.27 71.66 46.06
C GLU A 399 42.80 70.57 45.09
N ASN A 400 41.63 70.74 44.45
CA ASN A 400 40.92 69.68 43.73
C ASN A 400 41.17 69.67 42.21
N LYS A 401 41.80 70.72 41.65
CA LYS A 401 42.11 70.87 40.21
C LYS A 401 40.91 70.87 39.26
N HIS A 402 39.69 71.01 39.78
CA HIS A 402 38.46 71.22 39.01
C HIS A 402 37.55 72.22 39.73
N LEU A 403 36.51 72.70 39.04
CA LEU A 403 35.52 73.59 39.64
C LEU A 403 34.61 72.82 40.61
N PRO A 404 34.12 73.45 41.69
CA PRO A 404 33.19 72.80 42.62
C PRO A 404 31.94 72.29 41.89
N GLY A 405 31.64 70.99 41.99
CA GLY A 405 30.46 70.38 41.34
C GLY A 405 30.67 69.97 39.87
N VAL A 406 31.79 70.32 39.25
CA VAL A 406 32.21 69.74 37.96
C VAL A 406 32.98 68.44 38.24
N PRO A 407 32.64 67.31 37.62
CA PRO A 407 33.35 66.04 37.84
C PRO A 407 34.84 66.13 37.47
N SER A 408 35.66 65.35 38.17
CA SER A 408 37.09 65.27 37.86
C SER A 408 37.36 64.47 36.57
N ALA A 409 38.55 64.63 36.00
CA ALA A 409 38.96 63.83 34.83
C ALA A 409 38.96 62.32 35.13
N GLN A 410 39.30 61.92 36.36
CA GLN A 410 39.26 60.52 36.77
C GLN A 410 37.82 60.00 36.84
N GLU A 411 36.91 60.78 37.40
CA GLU A 411 35.49 60.43 37.49
C GLU A 411 34.84 60.29 36.11
N MET A 412 35.26 61.11 35.14
CA MET A 412 34.82 61.02 33.74
C MET A 412 35.29 59.75 33.03
N VAL A 413 36.48 59.24 33.36
CA VAL A 413 36.98 57.97 32.81
C VAL A 413 36.23 56.79 33.42
N GLU A 414 35.92 56.84 34.72
CA GLU A 414 35.27 55.75 35.43
C GLU A 414 33.76 55.65 35.12
N ASN A 415 33.06 56.78 35.08
CA ASN A 415 31.59 56.82 34.99
C ASN A 415 31.05 57.30 33.62
N GLY A 416 31.92 57.82 32.76
CA GLY A 416 31.53 58.43 31.49
C GLY A 416 30.90 59.82 31.64
N ASN A 417 30.63 60.48 30.50
CA ASN A 417 29.99 61.79 30.47
C ASN A 417 28.47 61.67 30.33
N ASP A 418 27.74 61.97 31.40
CA ASP A 418 26.30 62.15 31.36
C ASP A 418 25.98 63.54 30.79
N LEU A 419 25.67 63.59 29.50
CA LEU A 419 25.42 64.85 28.77
C LEU A 419 24.38 65.73 29.47
N GLN A 420 23.32 65.14 30.03
CA GLN A 420 22.28 65.91 30.73
C GLN A 420 22.86 66.58 31.98
N LYS A 421 23.57 65.83 32.82
CA LYS A 421 24.15 66.38 34.06
C LYS A 421 25.24 67.39 33.77
N THR A 422 26.09 67.13 32.78
CA THR A 422 27.18 68.02 32.42
C THR A 422 26.66 69.33 31.84
N ASP A 423 25.64 69.30 30.99
CA ASP A 423 25.00 70.51 30.48
C ASP A 423 24.32 71.32 31.60
N ALA A 424 23.66 70.64 32.55
CA ALA A 424 23.03 71.30 33.70
C ALA A 424 24.05 71.92 34.66
N VAL A 425 25.17 71.23 34.95
CA VAL A 425 26.27 71.79 35.76
C VAL A 425 26.95 72.93 35.01
N LEU A 426 27.13 72.82 33.69
CA LEU A 426 27.69 73.90 32.88
C LEU A 426 26.81 75.14 32.96
N LEU A 427 25.49 74.99 32.86
CA LEU A 427 24.55 76.10 33.03
C LEU A 427 24.64 76.71 34.43
N GLU A 428 24.67 75.88 35.48
CA GLU A 428 24.86 76.33 36.87
C GLU A 428 26.14 77.19 37.01
N LYS A 429 27.24 76.78 36.38
CA LYS A 429 28.52 77.53 36.43
C LYS A 429 28.50 78.81 35.62
N VAL A 430 27.77 78.82 34.51
CA VAL A 430 27.54 80.06 33.76
C VAL A 430 26.72 81.03 34.61
N GLU A 431 25.70 80.57 35.32
CA GLU A 431 24.87 81.40 36.20
C GLU A 431 25.66 81.92 37.42
N GLU A 432 26.43 81.07 38.11
CA GLU A 432 27.33 81.48 39.21
C GLU A 432 28.33 82.55 38.72
N MET A 433 28.93 82.33 37.54
CA MET A 433 29.86 83.30 36.93
C MET A 433 29.16 84.63 36.63
N MET A 434 27.92 84.61 36.16
CA MET A 434 27.15 85.83 35.92
C MET A 434 26.87 86.60 37.21
N LEU A 435 26.59 85.92 38.33
CA LEU A 435 26.43 86.57 39.63
C LEU A 435 27.73 87.25 40.09
N TYR A 436 28.88 86.58 39.98
CA TYR A 436 30.19 87.20 40.29
C TYR A 436 30.47 88.43 39.41
N ILE A 437 30.12 88.38 38.11
CA ILE A 437 30.29 89.53 37.19
C ILE A 437 29.39 90.70 37.60
N ILE A 438 28.16 90.43 38.03
CA ILE A 438 27.22 91.45 38.51
C ILE A 438 27.77 92.10 39.78
N GLU A 439 28.26 91.31 40.73
CA GLU A 439 28.88 91.80 41.97
C GLU A 439 30.13 92.64 41.66
N LEU A 440 31.05 92.13 40.84
CA LEU A 440 32.24 92.84 40.41
C LEU A 440 31.91 94.17 39.73
N LYS A 441 30.86 94.23 38.89
CA LYS A 441 30.42 95.47 38.22
C LYS A 441 29.81 96.46 39.21
N LYS A 442 29.10 95.99 40.23
CA LYS A 442 28.57 96.81 41.33
C LYS A 442 29.71 97.42 42.15
N GLU A 443 30.71 96.62 42.50
CA GLU A 443 31.93 97.09 43.17
C GLU A 443 32.69 98.11 42.31
N ASN A 444 32.88 97.83 41.03
CA ASN A 444 33.53 98.75 40.09
C ASN A 444 32.78 100.09 39.98
N THR A 445 31.45 100.07 40.02
CA THR A 445 30.62 101.28 39.99
C THR A 445 30.77 102.07 41.29
N THR A 446 30.78 101.39 42.44
CA THR A 446 31.05 101.99 43.74
C THR A 446 32.45 102.62 43.79
N LEU A 447 33.48 101.89 43.33
CA LEU A 447 34.85 102.38 43.24
C LEU A 447 34.95 103.60 42.32
N LYS A 448 34.33 103.58 41.13
CA LYS A 448 34.26 104.74 40.23
C LYS A 448 33.58 105.94 40.87
N THR A 449 32.48 105.72 41.59
CA THR A 449 31.77 106.80 42.31
C THR A 449 32.62 107.36 43.45
N GLN A 450 33.37 106.50 44.17
CA GLN A 450 34.31 106.92 45.21
C GLN A 450 35.47 107.72 44.60
N ILE A 451 36.03 107.28 43.47
CA ILE A 451 37.07 108.00 42.72
C ILE A 451 36.56 109.38 42.31
N GLN A 452 35.37 109.46 41.70
CA GLN A 452 34.75 110.75 41.33
C GLN A 452 34.56 111.68 42.54
N ARG A 453 34.11 111.15 43.68
CA ARG A 453 33.99 111.94 44.93
C ARG A 453 35.34 112.42 45.45
N ILE A 454 36.39 111.60 45.33
CA ILE A 454 37.75 111.98 45.73
C ILE A 454 38.30 113.06 44.80
N GLU A 455 38.12 112.92 43.48
CA GLU A 455 38.51 113.92 42.48
C GLU A 455 37.79 115.26 42.70
N GLN A 456 36.50 115.22 43.03
CA GLN A 456 35.71 116.41 43.31
C GLN A 456 36.21 117.14 44.57
N LYS A 457 36.50 116.40 45.66
CA LYS A 457 37.11 116.96 46.87
C LYS A 457 38.53 117.51 46.64
N LEU A 458 39.30 116.91 45.74
CA LEU A 458 40.65 117.37 45.41
C LEU A 458 40.62 118.67 44.58
N ASN A 459 39.63 118.84 43.72
CA ASN A 459 39.41 120.08 42.97
C ASN A 459 38.83 121.21 43.83
N GLU A 460 38.12 120.91 44.92
CA GLU A 460 37.66 121.92 45.90
C GLU A 460 38.78 122.42 46.83
N GLN A 461 39.94 121.76 46.85
CA GLN A 461 41.12 122.15 47.64
C GLN A 461 42.20 122.90 46.84
N LYS A 462 41.96 123.15 45.54
CA LYS A 462 42.76 124.05 44.69
C LYS A 462 42.01 125.35 44.46
#